data_AF-B1M0G9-F1
#
_entry.id   AF-B1M0G9-F1
#
_cell.length_a   1.000
_cell.length_b   1.000
_cell.length_c   1.000
_cell.angle_alpha   90.00
_cell.angle_beta   90.00
_cell.angle_gamma   90.00
#
_symmetry.space_group_name_H-M   'P 1'
#
loop_
_entity.id
_entity.type
_entity.pdbx_description
1 polymer ?
#
loop_
_entity_poly.entity_id
_entity_poly.type
_entity_poly.pdbx_seq_one_letter_code
_entity_poly.pdbx_strand_id
1 'polypeptide(L)'
;MALSGPIELVLRLGIAPRIGAIVLVEQAVDTYLAGYAHPDERAIALDILLRDLARLRIHEPDLDGFIGEVELYIDLLHRDLARRAA
;
A
#
# COMPACT_ATOMS: atom_id res chain seq x y z
N MET A 1 -11.26 -4.94 -12.85
CA MET A 1 -10.36 -5.73 -11.99
C MET A 1 -10.77 -5.47 -10.56
N ALA A 2 -10.89 -6.49 -9.72
CA ALA A 2 -11.06 -6.25 -8.28
C ALA A 2 -9.71 -5.71 -7.75
N LEU A 3 -9.71 -4.50 -7.20
CA LEU A 3 -8.55 -3.93 -6.55
C LEU A 3 -8.51 -4.45 -5.11
N SER A 4 -7.33 -4.60 -4.53
CA SER A 4 -7.23 -4.89 -3.10
C SER A 4 -7.74 -3.67 -2.30
N GLY A 5 -8.33 -3.91 -1.13
CA GLY A 5 -8.95 -2.86 -0.31
C GLY A 5 -8.07 -1.61 -0.09
N PRO A 6 -6.75 -1.74 0.18
CA PRO A 6 -5.86 -0.59 0.28
C PRO A 6 -5.75 0.22 -1.03
N ILE A 7 -5.71 -0.44 -2.19
CA ILE A 7 -5.56 0.22 -3.49
C ILE A 7 -6.84 0.97 -3.89
N GLU A 8 -8.02 0.40 -3.58
CA GLU A 8 -9.29 1.11 -3.73
C GLU A 8 -9.31 2.40 -2.89
N LEU A 9 -8.76 2.32 -1.67
CA LEU A 9 -8.68 3.47 -0.79
C LEU A 9 -7.69 4.54 -1.29
N VAL A 10 -6.56 4.12 -1.86
CA VAL A 10 -5.59 5.03 -2.51
C VAL A 10 -6.25 5.77 -3.66
N LEU A 11 -6.93 5.07 -4.56
CA LEU A 11 -7.66 5.69 -5.67
C LEU A 11 -8.71 6.69 -5.16
N ARG A 12 -9.51 6.27 -4.17
CA ARG A 12 -10.60 7.11 -3.62
C ARG A 12 -10.10 8.38 -2.94
N LEU A 13 -9.03 8.28 -2.16
CA LEU A 13 -8.47 9.42 -1.41
C LEU A 13 -7.57 10.30 -2.28
N GLY A 14 -6.92 9.73 -3.30
CA GLY A 14 -6.12 10.47 -4.26
C GLY A 14 -6.95 11.46 -5.10
N ILE A 15 -8.16 11.07 -5.50
CA ILE A 15 -9.08 11.92 -6.28
C ILE A 15 -9.65 13.08 -5.43
N ALA A 16 -9.75 12.91 -4.11
CA ALA A 16 -10.31 13.90 -3.20
C ALA A 16 -9.45 14.01 -1.93
N PRO A 17 -8.25 14.62 -2.02
CA PRO A 17 -7.30 14.62 -0.92
C PRO A 17 -7.87 15.33 0.30
N ARG A 18 -8.02 14.57 1.38
CA ARG A 18 -8.38 15.08 2.71
C ARG A 18 -7.15 15.08 3.60
N ILE A 19 -7.10 16.02 4.55
CA ILE A 19 -6.09 16.00 5.61
C ILE A 19 -6.14 14.61 6.30
N GLY A 20 -4.98 13.96 6.42
CA GLY A 20 -4.87 12.62 6.99
C GLY A 20 -5.13 11.46 6.02
N ALA A 21 -5.27 11.72 4.71
CA ALA A 21 -5.47 10.66 3.71
C ALA A 21 -4.37 9.59 3.74
N ILE A 22 -3.10 9.99 3.93
CA ILE A 22 -1.98 9.04 4.01
C ILE A 22 -2.13 8.08 5.19
N VAL A 23 -2.44 8.60 6.39
CA VAL A 23 -2.63 7.81 7.61
C VAL A 23 -3.76 6.79 7.45
N LEU A 24 -4.83 7.15 6.72
CA LEU A 24 -5.92 6.20 6.43
C LEU A 24 -5.48 5.07 5.51
N VAL A 25 -4.61 5.35 4.53
CA VAL A 25 -4.04 4.31 3.66
C VAL A 25 -3.08 3.43 4.45
N GLU A 26 -2.20 4.00 5.26
CA GLU A 26 -1.29 3.24 6.14
C GLU A 26 -2.07 2.26 7.02
N GLN A 27 -3.12 2.75 7.71
CA GLN A 27 -3.99 1.91 8.53
C GLN A 27 -4.68 0.79 7.74
N ALA A 28 -5.08 1.06 6.49
CA ALA A 28 -5.68 0.06 5.62
C ALA A 28 -4.67 -1.01 5.19
N VAL A 29 -3.42 -0.62 4.89
CA VAL A 29 -2.31 -1.53 4.61
C VAL A 29 -2.02 -2.40 5.83
N ASP A 30 -1.91 -1.81 7.02
CA ASP A 30 -1.71 -2.56 8.28
C ASP A 30 -2.83 -3.58 8.52
N THR A 31 -4.08 -3.16 8.32
CA THR A 31 -5.25 -4.03 8.48
C THR A 31 -5.25 -5.17 7.47
N TYR A 32 -4.86 -4.89 6.22
CA TYR A 32 -4.71 -5.89 5.18
C TYR A 32 -3.63 -6.92 5.54
N LEU A 33 -2.48 -6.47 6.04
CA LEU A 33 -1.38 -7.35 6.45
C LEU A 33 -1.68 -8.15 7.71
N ALA A 34 -2.47 -7.60 8.63
CA ALA A 34 -2.95 -8.31 9.82
C ALA A 34 -3.78 -9.55 9.48
N GLY A 35 -4.36 -9.61 8.27
CA GLY A 35 -5.06 -10.80 7.74
C GLY A 35 -4.14 -11.98 7.39
N TYR A 36 -2.82 -11.78 7.31
CA TYR A 36 -1.84 -12.81 6.98
C TYR A 36 -1.08 -13.28 8.22
N ALA A 37 -1.01 -14.60 8.40
CA ALA A 37 -0.46 -15.20 9.61
C ALA A 37 1.07 -15.31 9.54
N HIS A 38 1.63 -15.56 8.35
CA HIS A 38 3.04 -15.81 8.19
C HIS A 38 3.81 -14.60 7.62
N PRO A 39 5.06 -14.35 8.06
CA PRO A 39 5.90 -13.28 7.53
C PRO A 39 6.08 -13.35 6.00
N ASP A 40 6.24 -14.56 5.45
CA ASP A 40 6.41 -14.76 4.01
C ASP A 40 5.15 -14.38 3.22
N GLU A 41 3.97 -14.70 3.75
CA GLU A 41 2.68 -14.29 3.16
C GLU A 41 2.54 -12.76 3.18
N ARG A 42 2.98 -12.10 4.25
CA ARG A 42 2.97 -10.63 4.35
C ARG A 42 3.91 -9.99 3.33
N ALA A 43 5.09 -10.56 3.12
CA ALA A 43 6.02 -10.09 2.10
C ALA A 43 5.39 -10.18 0.69
N ILE A 44 4.78 -11.32 0.37
CA ILE A 44 4.06 -11.50 -0.91
C ILE A 44 2.89 -10.51 -1.03
N ALA A 45 2.15 -10.28 0.05
CA ALA A 45 1.04 -9.33 0.08
C ALA A 45 1.50 -7.90 -0.21
N LEU A 46 2.64 -7.47 0.35
CA LEU A 46 3.25 -6.18 0.06
C LEU A 46 3.72 -6.07 -1.40
N ASP A 47 4.35 -7.11 -1.95
CA ASP A 47 4.76 -7.15 -3.36
C ASP A 47 3.57 -6.97 -4.32
N ILE A 48 2.43 -7.59 -3.98
CA ILE A 48 1.17 -7.43 -4.73
C ILE A 48 0.69 -5.98 -4.66
N LEU A 49 0.73 -5.35 -3.48
CA LEU A 49 0.35 -3.95 -3.32
C LEU A 49 1.24 -3.02 -4.16
N LEU A 50 2.56 -3.20 -4.14
CA LEU A 50 3.49 -2.42 -4.97
C LEU A 50 3.19 -2.58 -6.46
N ARG A 51 2.91 -3.81 -6.91
CA ARG A 51 2.54 -4.07 -8.30
C ARG A 51 1.25 -3.35 -8.70
N ASP A 52 0.25 -3.35 -7.82
CA ASP A 52 -1.03 -2.70 -8.10
C ASP A 52 -0.95 -1.17 -8.00
N LEU A 53 -0.11 -0.62 -7.11
CA LEU A 53 0.22 0.80 -7.08
C LEU A 53 0.93 1.24 -8.37
N ALA A 54 1.91 0.45 -8.84
CA ALA A 54 2.60 0.74 -10.09
C ALA A 54 1.63 0.75 -11.28
N ARG A 55 0.64 -0.14 -11.30
CA ARG A 55 -0.45 -0.12 -12.30
C ARG A 55 -1.33 1.10 -12.15
N LEU A 56 -1.73 1.43 -10.92
CA LEU A 56 -2.56 2.59 -10.64
C LEU A 56 -1.88 3.88 -11.12
N ARG A 57 -0.57 4.03 -10.86
CA ARG A 57 0.23 5.16 -11.34
C ARG A 57 0.23 5.31 -12.86
N ILE A 58 0.25 4.20 -13.59
CA ILE A 58 0.18 4.23 -15.07
C ILE A 58 -1.19 4.77 -15.53
N HIS A 59 -2.26 4.43 -14.81
CA HIS A 59 -3.63 4.85 -15.15
C HIS A 59 -3.97 6.26 -14.65
N GLU A 60 -3.44 6.66 -13.51
CA GLU A 60 -3.77 7.88 -12.79
C GLU A 60 -2.46 8.63 -12.42
N PRO A 61 -1.75 9.23 -13.41
CA PRO A 61 -0.47 9.88 -13.18
C PRO A 61 -0.56 11.09 -12.24
N ASP A 62 -1.73 11.71 -12.13
CA ASP A 62 -1.98 12.82 -11.21
C ASP A 62 -1.84 12.42 -9.73
N LEU A 63 -1.89 11.11 -9.44
CA LEU A 63 -1.73 10.56 -8.11
C LEU A 63 -0.27 10.21 -7.76
N ASP A 64 0.69 10.41 -8.66
CA ASP A 64 2.08 9.95 -8.51
C ASP A 64 2.71 10.36 -7.18
N GLY A 65 2.54 11.62 -6.76
CA GLY A 65 3.05 12.09 -5.47
C GLY A 65 2.42 11.37 -4.27
N PHE A 66 1.11 11.12 -4.30
CA PHE A 66 0.42 10.39 -3.23
C PHE A 66 0.78 8.91 -3.23
N ILE A 67 0.91 8.30 -4.41
CA ILE A 67 1.36 6.90 -4.56
C ILE A 67 2.78 6.73 -4.02
N GLY A 68 3.69 7.68 -4.29
CA GLY A 68 5.06 7.64 -3.79
C GLY A 68 5.15 7.60 -2.26
N GLU A 69 4.31 8.37 -1.55
CA GLU A 69 4.24 8.31 -0.08
C GLU A 69 3.79 6.94 0.43
N VAL A 70 2.82 6.31 -0.24
CA VAL A 70 2.34 4.97 0.10
C VAL A 70 3.41 3.91 -0.19
N GLU A 71 4.12 4.02 -1.31
CA GLU A 71 5.24 3.14 -1.67
C GLU A 71 6.34 3.21 -0.61
N LEU A 72 6.71 4.42 -0.13
CA LEU A 72 7.69 4.60 0.94
C LEU A 72 7.28 3.89 2.23
N TYR A 73 6.00 3.97 2.61
CA TYR A 73 5.49 3.28 3.77
C TYR A 73 5.56 1.75 3.62
N ILE A 74 5.19 1.21 2.45
CA ILE A 74 5.31 -0.22 2.14
C ILE A 74 6.78 -0.68 2.20
N ASP A 75 7.71 0.12 1.69
CA ASP A 75 9.15 -0.17 1.75
C ASP A 75 9.66 -0.28 3.21
N LEU A 76 9.16 0.58 4.10
CA LEU A 76 9.47 0.49 5.53
C LEU A 76 8.98 -0.83 6.13
N LEU A 77 7.76 -1.26 5.78
CA LEU A 77 7.22 -2.53 6.24
C LEU A 77 8.03 -3.73 5.73
N HIS A 78 8.45 -3.73 4.46
CA HIS A 78 9.34 -4.75 3.92
C HIS A 78 10.66 -4.84 4.69
N ARG A 79 11.29 -3.69 4.98
CA ARG A 79 12.54 -3.65 5.77
C ARG A 79 12.35 -4.18 7.18
N ASP A 80 11.22 -3.86 7.80
CA ASP A 80 10.91 -4.32 9.16
C ASP A 80 10.61 -5.83 9.20
N LEU A 81 9.94 -6.38 8.19
CA LEU A 81 9.75 -7.81 8.00
C LEU A 81 11.10 -8.54 7.79
N ALA A 82 11.95 -8.01 6.91
CA ALA A 82 13.27 -8.58 6.65
C ALA A 82 14.14 -8.60 7.91
N ARG A 83 14.06 -7.55 8.74
CA ARG A 83 14.78 -7.49 10.03
C ARG A 83 14.28 -8.53 11.02
N ARG A 84 12.98 -8.85 11.03
CA ARG A 84 12.39 -9.85 11.96
C ARG A 84 12.63 -11.29 11.53
N ALA A 85 12.95 -11.51 10.26
CA ALA A 85 13.25 -12.83 9.70
C ALA A 85 14.72 -13.24 9.84
N ALA A 86 15.60 -12.32 10.25
CA ALA A 86 17.04 -12.53 10.49
C ALA A 86 17.33 -12.88 11.95
#